data_AF-A0A7Y7EDF1-F1
#
_entry.id   AF-A0A7Y7EDF1-F1
#
_cell.length_a   1.000
_cell.length_b   1.000
_cell.length_c   1.000
_cell.angle_alpha   90.00
_cell.angle_beta   90.00
_cell.angle_gamma   90.00
#
_symmetry.space_group_name_H-M   'P 1'
#
loop_
_entity.id
_entity.type
_entity.pdbx_description
1 polymer ?
#
loop_
_entity_poly.entity_id
_entity_poly.type
_entity_poly.pdbx_seq_one_letter_code
_entity_poly.pdbx_strand_id
1 'polypeptide(L)'
;TIHGTNEDLKEYAELVEILEQKVGRIIFNGFPTGVEVCHSMVHGGPFPSTTAPQTTSVGTAAIKRFARPVCYQDFPQEALPDPLKDTNPLSIWRMVDGEMKR
;
A
#
# COMPACT_ATOMS: atom_id res chain seq x y z
N THR A 1 -13.36 -1.72 -14.25
CA THR A 1 -13.76 -3.13 -14.38
C THR A 1 -13.53 -3.58 -15.80
N ILE A 2 -13.09 -4.82 -15.97
CA ILE A 2 -13.00 -5.52 -17.26
C ILE A 2 -13.97 -6.70 -17.19
N HIS A 3 -14.79 -6.87 -18.22
CA HIS A 3 -15.62 -8.05 -18.42
C HIS A 3 -15.18 -8.74 -19.70
N GLY A 4 -14.88 -10.03 -19.61
CA GLY A 4 -14.33 -10.80 -20.72
C GLY A 4 -13.88 -12.19 -20.28
N THR A 5 -13.21 -12.87 -21.20
CA THR A 5 -12.61 -14.19 -21.00
C THR A 5 -11.13 -14.08 -20.65
N ASN A 6 -10.51 -15.20 -20.30
CA ASN A 6 -9.06 -15.24 -20.05
C ASN A 6 -8.27 -15.04 -21.35
N GLU A 7 -8.84 -15.46 -22.48
CA GLU A 7 -8.30 -15.25 -23.83
C GLU A 7 -8.29 -13.76 -24.17
N ASP A 8 -9.38 -13.04 -23.89
CA ASP A 8 -9.46 -11.59 -24.08
C ASP A 8 -8.39 -10.85 -23.25
N LEU A 9 -8.18 -11.24 -21.98
CA LEU A 9 -7.15 -10.62 -21.14
C LEU A 9 -5.74 -10.83 -21.69
N LYS A 10 -5.48 -11.94 -22.38
CA LYS A 10 -4.18 -12.22 -23.00
C LYS A 10 -4.02 -11.43 -24.29
N GLU A 11 -5.06 -11.40 -25.13
CA GLU A 11 -5.05 -10.72 -26.42
C GLU A 11 -4.96 -9.20 -26.26
N TYR A 12 -5.65 -8.65 -25.24
CA TYR A 12 -5.71 -7.21 -24.97
C TYR A 12 -4.96 -6.84 -23.68
N ALA A 13 -3.80 -7.44 -23.43
CA ALA A 13 -2.99 -7.17 -22.23
C ALA A 13 -2.63 -5.67 -22.07
N GLU A 14 -2.46 -4.96 -23.18
CA GLU A 14 -2.23 -3.51 -23.23
C GLU A 14 -3.34 -2.70 -22.53
N LEU A 15 -4.58 -3.21 -22.51
CA LEU A 15 -5.68 -2.55 -21.79
C LEU A 15 -5.42 -2.54 -20.28
N VAL A 16 -4.86 -3.62 -19.72
CA VAL A 16 -4.52 -3.70 -18.30
C VAL A 16 -3.42 -2.70 -17.97
N GLU A 17 -2.36 -2.64 -18.80
CA GLU A 17 -1.27 -1.68 -18.64
C GLU A 17 -1.77 -0.23 -18.67
N ILE A 18 -2.69 0.10 -19.59
CA ILE A 18 -3.32 1.42 -19.65
C ILE A 18 -4.13 1.70 -18.39
N LEU A 19 -4.94 0.73 -17.92
CA LEU A 19 -5.80 0.90 -16.74
C LEU A 19 -4.98 1.09 -15.45
N GLU A 20 -3.85 0.41 -15.30
CA GLU A 20 -2.94 0.60 -14.16
C GLU A 20 -2.48 2.05 -14.01
N GLN A 21 -2.33 2.77 -15.12
CA GLN A 21 -1.97 4.20 -15.11
C GLN A 21 -3.15 5.14 -14.79
N LYS A 22 -4.38 4.62 -14.74
CA LYS A 22 -5.62 5.43 -14.68
C LYS A 22 -6.49 5.16 -13.46
N VAL A 23 -6.40 4.00 -12.82
CA VAL A 23 -7.30 3.62 -11.72
C VAL A 23 -6.55 3.10 -10.50
N GLY A 24 -7.13 3.24 -9.30
CA GLY A 24 -6.57 2.64 -8.08
C GLY A 24 -6.90 1.15 -7.90
N ARG A 25 -7.94 0.63 -8.58
CA ARG A 25 -8.36 -0.77 -8.45
C ARG A 25 -8.94 -1.30 -9.76
N ILE A 26 -8.43 -2.44 -10.20
CA ILE A 26 -8.91 -3.18 -11.36
C ILE A 26 -9.69 -4.39 -10.86
N ILE A 27 -10.80 -4.70 -11.53
CA ILE A 27 -11.69 -5.82 -11.19
C ILE A 27 -11.99 -6.54 -12.49
N PHE A 28 -11.82 -7.86 -12.50
CA PHE A 28 -12.16 -8.72 -13.61
C PHE A 28 -13.43 -9.51 -13.30
N ASN A 29 -14.40 -9.48 -14.21
CA ASN A 29 -15.68 -10.19 -14.10
C ASN A 29 -16.45 -9.91 -12.79
N GLY A 30 -16.43 -8.65 -12.32
CA GLY A 30 -17.15 -8.21 -11.14
C GLY A 30 -17.44 -6.72 -11.14
N PHE A 31 -18.50 -6.32 -10.42
CA PHE A 31 -18.91 -4.91 -10.35
C PHE A 31 -18.11 -4.12 -9.29
N PRO A 32 -17.87 -2.82 -9.49
CA PRO A 32 -16.97 -2.03 -8.65
C PRO A 32 -17.57 -1.53 -7.32
N THR A 33 -18.85 -1.79 -7.08
CA THR A 33 -19.61 -1.24 -5.94
C THR A 33 -19.12 -1.76 -4.59
N GLY A 34 -18.73 -3.03 -4.52
CA GLY A 34 -18.15 -3.61 -3.30
C GLY A 34 -16.75 -3.07 -3.01
N VAL A 35 -16.53 -2.63 -1.78
CA VAL A 35 -15.23 -2.19 -1.25
C VAL A 35 -14.92 -2.99 0.01
N GLU A 36 -14.04 -3.98 -0.11
CA GLU A 36 -13.62 -4.81 1.01
C GLU A 36 -12.67 -4.04 1.95
N VAL A 37 -12.81 -4.24 3.26
CA VAL A 37 -11.92 -3.65 4.27
C VAL A 37 -10.82 -4.67 4.62
N CYS A 38 -9.76 -4.72 3.81
CA CYS A 38 -8.66 -5.68 3.94
C CYS A 38 -7.28 -5.02 3.84
N HIS A 39 -6.21 -5.83 3.95
CA HIS A 39 -4.82 -5.33 3.87
C HIS A 39 -4.41 -4.88 2.46
N SER A 40 -4.95 -5.52 1.41
CA SER A 40 -4.59 -5.28 0.01
C SER A 40 -5.42 -4.19 -0.69
N MET A 41 -6.42 -3.62 -0.01
CA MET A 41 -7.34 -2.67 -0.62
C MET A 41 -6.64 -1.36 -1.02
N VAL A 42 -6.91 -0.91 -2.25
CA VAL A 42 -6.56 0.40 -2.78
C VAL A 42 -7.84 1.14 -3.17
N HIS A 43 -8.35 1.97 -2.27
CA HIS A 43 -9.47 2.87 -2.51
C HIS A 43 -8.94 4.29 -2.75
N GLY A 44 -8.78 4.63 -4.03
CA GLY A 44 -8.11 5.84 -4.50
C GLY A 44 -7.79 5.73 -6.00
N GLY A 45 -6.66 6.29 -6.43
CA GLY A 45 -6.19 6.30 -7.82
C GLY A 45 -5.63 7.66 -8.24
N PRO A 46 -5.30 7.86 -9.52
CA PRO A 46 -4.96 9.17 -10.05
C PRO A 46 -6.06 10.22 -9.83
N PHE A 47 -5.70 11.51 -9.88
CA PHE A 47 -6.68 12.60 -9.87
C PHE A 47 -7.65 12.45 -11.07
N PRO A 48 -8.98 12.64 -10.90
CA PRO A 48 -9.68 13.20 -9.74
C PRO A 48 -10.19 12.17 -8.71
N SER A 49 -9.86 10.88 -8.84
CA SER A 49 -10.32 9.86 -7.88
C SER A 49 -9.82 10.12 -6.45
N THR A 50 -8.64 10.73 -6.30
CA THR A 50 -8.14 11.30 -5.05
C THR A 50 -7.16 12.44 -5.35
N THR A 51 -6.89 13.28 -4.36
CA THR A 51 -5.83 14.30 -4.39
C THR A 51 -4.47 13.76 -3.94
N ALA A 52 -4.40 12.52 -3.44
CA ALA A 52 -3.18 11.87 -2.96
C ALA A 52 -3.06 10.44 -3.54
N PRO A 53 -2.62 10.30 -4.81
CA PRO A 53 -2.64 9.03 -5.54
C PRO A 53 -1.78 7.94 -4.93
N GLN A 54 -0.79 8.29 -4.10
CA GLN A 54 0.14 7.33 -3.50
C GLN A 54 -0.40 6.70 -2.20
N THR A 55 -1.69 6.88 -1.93
CA THR A 55 -2.34 6.46 -0.68
C THR A 55 -3.66 5.72 -0.95
N THR A 56 -4.17 5.04 0.07
CA THR A 56 -5.52 4.48 0.08
C THR A 56 -6.31 5.08 1.25
N SER A 57 -7.61 5.31 1.06
CA SER A 57 -8.51 5.77 2.12
C SER A 57 -9.21 4.63 2.87
N VAL A 58 -9.22 3.41 2.33
CA VAL A 58 -9.78 2.19 2.94
C VAL A 58 -8.71 1.09 3.01
N GLY A 59 -8.81 0.24 4.02
CA GLY A 59 -7.85 -0.84 4.28
C GLY A 59 -6.73 -0.41 5.23
N THR A 60 -5.96 -1.38 5.72
CA THR A 60 -4.99 -1.13 6.82
C THR A 60 -3.88 -0.14 6.45
N ALA A 61 -3.49 -0.07 5.17
CA ALA A 61 -2.49 0.89 4.70
C ALA A 61 -2.95 2.36 4.82
N ALA A 62 -4.25 2.61 5.01
CA ALA A 62 -4.81 3.96 5.17
C ALA A 62 -4.28 4.69 6.41
N ILE A 63 -3.76 3.98 7.42
CA ILE A 63 -3.13 4.57 8.61
C ILE A 63 -1.93 5.44 8.24
N LYS A 64 -1.21 5.12 7.16
CA LYS A 64 -0.01 5.84 6.72
C LYS A 64 -0.28 7.30 6.32
N ARG A 65 -1.54 7.66 6.02
CA ARG A 65 -1.94 9.05 5.71
C ARG A 65 -1.80 10.00 6.90
N PHE A 66 -1.75 9.47 8.12
CA PHE A 66 -1.67 10.24 9.36
C PHE A 66 -0.30 10.13 10.04
N ALA A 67 0.69 9.54 9.36
CA ALA A 67 2.04 9.34 9.87
C ALA A 67 3.08 9.96 8.94
N ARG A 68 4.26 10.28 9.48
CA ARG A 68 5.44 10.70 8.71
C ARG A 68 6.69 10.03 9.26
N PRO A 69 7.69 9.70 8.42
CA PRO A 69 8.96 9.17 8.90
C PRO A 69 9.80 10.25 9.62
N VAL A 70 10.62 9.81 10.57
CA VAL A 70 11.66 10.60 11.26
C VAL A 70 12.91 9.73 11.36
N CYS A 71 14.07 10.30 11.06
CA CYS A 71 15.36 9.62 11.16
C CYS A 71 16.09 10.09 12.43
N TYR A 72 16.70 9.15 13.15
CA TYR A 72 17.56 9.38 14.30
C TYR A 72 18.97 8.91 13.93
N GLN A 73 19.96 9.79 14.02
CA GLN A 73 21.34 9.49 13.68
C GLN A 73 22.24 9.74 14.90
N ASP A 74 23.11 8.78 15.23
CA ASP A 74 24.07 8.85 16.34
C ASP A 74 23.42 9.15 17.72
N PHE A 75 22.14 8.81 17.88
CA PHE A 75 21.41 9.01 19.12
C PHE A 75 21.79 7.96 20.18
N PRO A 76 21.93 8.35 21.45
CA PRO A 76 22.11 7.38 22.53
C PRO A 76 20.85 6.52 22.73
N GLN A 77 21.03 5.24 23.05
CA GLN A 77 19.94 4.24 23.10
C GLN A 77 18.84 4.60 24.11
N GLU A 78 19.20 5.24 25.22
CA GLU A 78 18.26 5.70 26.24
C GLU A 78 17.36 6.85 25.77
N ALA A 79 17.77 7.61 24.76
CA ALA A 79 17.01 8.71 24.18
C ALA A 79 16.22 8.32 22.92
N LEU A 80 16.44 7.11 22.38
CA LEU A 80 15.63 6.59 21.28
C LEU A 80 14.22 6.22 21.75
N PRO A 81 13.20 6.36 20.90
CA PRO A 81 11.89 5.78 21.17
C PRO A 81 11.98 4.25 21.14
N ASP A 82 11.17 3.56 21.94
CA ASP A 82 11.20 2.11 22.09
C ASP A 82 11.20 1.29 20.78
N PRO A 83 10.46 1.67 19.70
CA PRO A 83 10.52 0.98 18.41
C PRO A 83 11.91 0.93 17.75
N LEU A 84 12.81 1.85 18.11
CA LEU A 84 14.12 2.03 17.48
C LEU A 84 15.29 1.50 18.33
N LYS A 85 15.07 1.17 19.61
CA LYS A 85 16.12 0.64 20.49
C LYS A 85 16.63 -0.72 20.00
N ASP A 86 17.93 -0.98 20.13
CA ASP A 86 18.56 -2.20 19.61
C ASP A 86 17.93 -3.47 20.17
N THR A 87 17.60 -3.46 21.46
CA THR A 87 16.99 -4.58 22.22
C THR A 87 15.59 -4.97 21.75
N ASN A 88 14.95 -4.18 20.88
CA ASN A 88 13.58 -4.35 20.41
C ASN A 88 12.58 -4.68 21.55
N PRO A 89 12.42 -3.78 22.54
CA PRO A 89 11.57 -4.05 23.71
C PRO A 89 10.10 -4.32 23.33
N LEU A 90 9.66 -3.86 22.15
CA LEU A 90 8.29 -4.06 21.65
C LEU A 90 8.13 -5.36 20.85
N SER A 91 9.20 -6.09 20.55
CA SER A 91 9.18 -7.30 19.72
C SER A 91 8.44 -7.08 18.40
N ILE A 92 8.70 -5.95 17.74
CA ILE A 92 8.08 -5.58 16.45
C ILE A 92 8.99 -5.95 15.27
N TRP A 93 8.39 -6.13 14.09
CA TRP A 93 9.14 -6.31 12.86
C TRP A 93 9.86 -5.02 12.45
N ARG A 94 11.14 -5.13 12.09
CA ARG A 94 12.01 -4.04 11.65
C ARG A 94 12.78 -4.47 10.41
N MET A 95 13.09 -3.52 9.53
CA MET A 95 14.01 -3.74 8.42
C MET A 95 15.41 -3.29 8.85
N VAL A 96 16.35 -4.23 8.91
CA VAL A 96 17.75 -4.01 9.33
C VAL A 96 18.64 -4.49 8.20
N ASP A 97 19.44 -3.59 7.62
CA ASP A 97 20.32 -3.87 6.49
C ASP A 97 19.62 -4.56 5.30
N GLY A 98 18.36 -4.17 5.05
CA GLY A 98 17.53 -4.74 3.97
C GLY A 98 16.79 -6.02 4.33
N GLU A 99 16.97 -6.57 5.53
CA GLU A 99 16.32 -7.81 5.98
C GLU A 99 15.24 -7.54 7.04
N MET A 100 14.10 -8.23 6.93
CA MET A 100 13.06 -8.18 7.96
C MET A 100 13.44 -9.04 9.17
N LYS A 101 13.58 -8.42 10.34
CA LYS A 101 13.92 -9.06 11.62
C LYS A 101 12.91 -8.69 12.69
N ARG A 102 12.75 -9.57 13.69
CA ARG A 102 11.91 -9.36 14.85
C ARG A 102 12.72 -9.58 16.10
#